data_AF-A0A946RYW9-F1
#
_entry.id   AF-A0A946RYW9-F1
#
_cell.length_a   1.000
_cell.length_b   1.000
_cell.length_c   1.000
_cell.angle_alpha   90.00
_cell.angle_beta   90.00
_cell.angle_gamma   90.00
#
_symmetry.space_group_name_H-M   'P 1'
#
loop_
_entity.id
_entity.type
_entity.pdbx_description
1 polymer ?
#
loop_
_entity_poly.entity_id
_entity_poly.type
_entity_poly.pdbx_seq_one_letter_code
_entity_poly.pdbx_strand_id
1 'polypeptide(L)'
;MARTKINLSTQVEDQLAPANIAQDASNRLVTDAEKSGWSAKADTDNATQSVPGLMSSSDKSKLDGVENSANNYSHPANHSLDVITETSSKKILTDTERSKLTGIEASANNYSHPGSHAASMITESTSKRFVSDTEKSTWNGKAETDVATSGADGLMAASDKSKLDGVEANANDYSHPGSHPATMITEDSTNRFVSDSEKSTWNGKLDKAGGTVTGDLTVSGDMTINGTTTSIDTTNLEIEDNVVVLNKNQTGTPPTTLRSGIEVERGDADNVKMQFNELSDKWEVTEDGTNFHDVAKEDDARFLTSGQKTAATREATSSQNGLMSSAYGSKLDGVATNANNYSLPTANGSTKGGVKVGSSLNISSEVL
;
A
#
# COMPACT_ATOMS: atom_id res chain seq x y z
N MET A 1 160.57 -3.60 -109.17
CA MET A 1 160.05 -4.08 -107.87
C MET A 1 158.94 -3.16 -107.40
N ALA A 2 157.99 -3.75 -106.68
CA ALA A 2 157.26 -3.13 -105.58
C ALA A 2 156.06 -2.21 -105.87
N ARG A 3 155.08 -2.42 -104.99
CA ARG A 3 153.83 -1.69 -104.77
C ARG A 3 154.13 -0.25 -104.36
N THR A 4 153.28 0.69 -104.77
CA THR A 4 153.13 1.97 -104.07
C THR A 4 151.66 2.16 -103.70
N LYS A 5 151.46 2.32 -102.40
CA LYS A 5 150.24 2.67 -101.69
C LYS A 5 150.27 4.19 -101.48
N ILE A 6 149.10 4.82 -101.25
CA ILE A 6 148.89 6.18 -100.66
C ILE A 6 148.85 7.32 -101.74
N ASN A 7 148.00 8.37 -101.75
CA ASN A 7 147.27 9.13 -100.70
C ASN A 7 146.01 9.92 -101.18
N LEU A 8 145.10 10.24 -100.25
CA LEU A 8 143.84 11.02 -100.38
C LEU A 8 144.03 12.57 -100.24
N SER A 9 144.34 13.39 -101.28
CA SER A 9 144.36 14.87 -101.07
C SER A 9 144.04 15.85 -102.22
N THR A 10 143.27 15.50 -103.25
CA THR A 10 142.63 16.56 -104.08
C THR A 10 141.12 16.42 -104.26
N GLN A 11 140.45 15.64 -103.41
CA GLN A 11 139.11 16.05 -102.94
C GLN A 11 139.29 17.33 -102.09
N VAL A 12 138.53 18.38 -102.43
CA VAL A 12 137.94 19.43 -101.57
C VAL A 12 137.94 20.81 -102.23
N GLU A 13 138.74 21.11 -103.26
CA GLU A 13 138.58 22.35 -104.07
C GLU A 13 137.57 22.16 -105.22
N ASP A 14 136.31 21.89 -104.90
CA ASP A 14 135.34 22.91 -104.46
C ASP A 14 134.71 23.52 -105.73
N GLN A 15 133.73 22.88 -106.35
CA GLN A 15 132.33 22.86 -105.89
C GLN A 15 131.70 24.26 -105.65
N LEU A 16 132.50 25.34 -105.68
CA LEU A 16 132.11 26.76 -105.70
C LEU A 16 132.60 27.51 -106.96
N ALA A 17 133.26 26.84 -107.92
CA ALA A 17 133.66 27.46 -109.18
C ALA A 17 132.42 27.76 -110.07
N PRO A 18 132.20 29.00 -110.54
CA PRO A 18 130.95 29.43 -111.21
C PRO A 18 130.57 28.63 -112.46
N ALA A 19 131.56 28.08 -113.18
CA ALA A 19 131.32 27.24 -114.36
C ALA A 19 130.66 25.88 -114.01
N ASN A 20 130.71 25.47 -112.74
CA ASN A 20 130.17 24.20 -112.26
C ASN A 20 128.87 24.37 -111.44
N ILE A 21 128.37 25.59 -111.24
CA ILE A 21 127.09 25.87 -110.55
C ILE A 21 125.99 26.06 -111.60
N ALA A 22 125.30 24.97 -111.91
CA ALA A 22 124.16 24.99 -112.83
C ALA A 22 123.01 25.85 -112.27
N GLN A 23 122.50 26.77 -113.08
CA GLN A 23 121.15 27.33 -112.95
C GLN A 23 120.27 26.78 -114.07
N ASP A 24 119.97 25.48 -114.00
CA ASP A 24 118.87 24.90 -114.78
C ASP A 24 117.54 25.07 -114.04
N ALA A 25 116.42 24.72 -114.67
CA ALA A 25 115.07 24.89 -114.12
C ALA A 25 114.84 24.22 -112.75
N SER A 26 115.72 23.31 -112.32
CA SER A 26 115.71 22.67 -111.02
C SER A 26 116.52 23.42 -109.96
N ASN A 27 117.21 24.51 -110.32
CA ASN A 27 118.21 25.17 -109.48
C ASN A 27 118.25 26.71 -109.65
N ARG A 28 117.08 27.36 -109.62
CA ARG A 28 116.91 28.83 -109.51
C ARG A 28 116.01 29.19 -108.31
N LEU A 29 116.37 30.24 -107.58
CA LEU A 29 115.62 30.72 -106.39
C LEU A 29 114.25 31.35 -106.73
N VAL A 30 114.04 31.72 -108.01
CA VAL A 30 112.78 32.28 -108.50
C VAL A 30 112.52 31.82 -109.94
N THR A 31 111.33 31.31 -110.17
CA THR A 31 110.87 30.80 -111.47
C THR A 31 110.54 31.95 -112.43
N ASP A 32 110.62 31.69 -113.74
CA ASP A 32 110.22 32.67 -114.76
C ASP A 32 108.71 32.99 -114.71
N ALA A 33 107.90 32.07 -114.17
CA ALA A 33 106.49 32.30 -113.86
C ALA A 33 106.29 33.26 -112.67
N GLU A 34 107.08 33.12 -111.60
CA GLU A 34 107.05 34.06 -110.46
C GLU A 34 107.48 35.47 -110.89
N LYS A 35 108.46 35.58 -111.79
CA LYS A 35 108.89 36.87 -112.36
C LYS A 35 107.80 37.51 -113.24
N SER A 36 107.05 36.72 -114.00
CA SER A 36 105.90 37.21 -114.78
C SER A 36 104.74 37.67 -113.88
N GLY A 37 104.51 37.00 -112.74
CA GLY A 37 103.50 37.40 -111.76
C GLY A 37 103.80 38.74 -111.05
N TRP A 38 105.06 39.16 -110.98
CA TRP A 38 105.44 40.45 -110.36
C TRP A 38 105.28 41.65 -111.30
N SER A 39 105.43 41.49 -112.61
CA SER A 39 105.32 42.60 -113.58
C SER A 39 103.87 42.96 -113.99
N ALA A 40 102.84 42.32 -113.41
CA ALA A 40 101.43 42.59 -113.74
C ALA A 40 100.56 42.98 -112.51
N LYS A 41 101.18 43.35 -111.38
CA LYS A 41 100.43 43.96 -110.28
C LYS A 41 99.96 45.36 -110.71
N ALA A 42 98.71 45.68 -110.36
CA ALA A 42 97.93 46.82 -110.84
C ALA A 42 98.69 48.15 -110.94
N ASP A 43 98.50 48.83 -112.07
CA ASP A 43 98.98 50.18 -112.36
C ASP A 43 98.34 51.20 -111.40
N THR A 44 99.01 52.31 -111.10
CA THR A 44 98.52 53.35 -110.18
C THR A 44 97.41 54.23 -110.76
N ASP A 45 96.82 53.83 -111.87
CA ASP A 45 95.77 54.56 -112.56
C ASP A 45 94.40 54.41 -111.86
N ASN A 46 93.52 55.40 -112.07
CA ASN A 46 92.16 55.39 -111.53
C ASN A 46 91.37 54.19 -112.06
N ALA A 47 90.62 53.53 -111.16
CA ALA A 47 89.73 52.44 -111.54
C ALA A 47 88.60 52.94 -112.46
N THR A 48 88.44 52.28 -113.59
CA THR A 48 87.31 52.50 -114.51
C THR A 48 86.34 51.31 -114.44
N GLN A 49 85.18 51.43 -115.08
CA GLN A 49 84.20 50.33 -115.09
C GLN A 49 84.72 49.07 -115.82
N SER A 50 85.74 49.21 -116.67
CA SER A 50 86.32 48.10 -117.45
C SER A 50 87.74 47.71 -117.05
N VAL A 51 88.47 48.59 -116.35
CA VAL A 51 89.85 48.32 -115.90
C VAL A 51 89.97 48.50 -114.39
N PRO A 52 90.40 47.46 -113.65
CA PRO A 52 90.68 47.58 -112.22
C PRO A 52 91.85 48.55 -111.98
N GLY A 53 91.63 49.53 -111.09
CA GLY A 53 92.70 50.34 -110.49
C GLY A 53 92.93 49.88 -109.04
N LEU A 54 92.97 50.82 -108.08
CA LEU A 54 93.10 50.52 -106.63
C LEU A 54 91.87 49.88 -105.97
N MET A 55 90.73 49.84 -106.66
CA MET A 55 89.54 49.07 -106.28
C MET A 55 89.06 48.26 -107.48
N SER A 56 88.33 47.17 -107.23
CA SER A 56 87.79 46.34 -108.31
C SER A 56 86.84 47.15 -109.18
N SER A 57 86.79 46.85 -110.48
CA SER A 57 85.79 47.43 -111.38
C SER A 57 84.35 47.13 -110.92
N SER A 58 84.16 46.02 -110.20
CA SER A 58 82.88 45.62 -109.59
C SER A 58 82.41 46.56 -108.48
N ASP A 59 83.30 46.95 -107.56
CA ASP A 59 82.95 47.85 -106.45
C ASP A 59 82.76 49.28 -106.94
N LYS A 60 83.52 49.70 -107.95
CA LYS A 60 83.33 51.00 -108.59
C LYS A 60 81.94 51.11 -109.23
N SER A 61 81.47 50.07 -109.93
CA SER A 61 80.12 50.04 -110.51
C SER A 61 79.01 50.06 -109.45
N LYS A 62 79.18 49.44 -108.27
CA LYS A 62 78.19 49.52 -107.18
C LYS A 62 78.07 50.92 -106.59
N LEU A 63 79.19 51.63 -106.48
CA LEU A 63 79.24 52.97 -105.92
C LEU A 63 78.73 54.04 -106.91
N ASP A 64 78.91 53.85 -108.23
CA ASP A 64 78.42 54.79 -109.25
C ASP A 64 76.88 54.93 -109.28
N GLY A 65 76.14 53.99 -108.69
CA GLY A 65 74.68 54.05 -108.57
C GLY A 65 74.14 54.71 -107.29
N VAL A 66 74.99 55.11 -106.35
CA VAL A 66 74.56 55.75 -105.08
C VAL A 66 74.64 57.26 -105.23
N GLU A 67 73.50 57.94 -105.38
CA GLU A 67 73.45 59.40 -105.38
C GLU A 67 73.90 59.99 -104.03
N ASN A 68 74.55 61.15 -104.08
CA ASN A 68 75.11 61.80 -102.90
C ASN A 68 73.98 62.16 -101.90
N SER A 69 74.00 61.59 -100.68
CA SER A 69 73.05 61.78 -99.55
C SER A 69 71.86 60.80 -99.42
N ALA A 70 71.89 59.63 -100.05
CA ALA A 70 70.79 58.64 -99.98
C ALA A 70 70.42 58.10 -98.56
N ASN A 71 71.20 58.37 -97.50
CA ASN A 71 70.99 57.80 -96.16
C ASN A 71 70.61 58.81 -95.04
N ASN A 72 70.05 59.98 -95.37
CA ASN A 72 69.73 60.99 -94.34
C ASN A 72 68.25 60.93 -93.88
N TYR A 73 67.98 60.33 -92.70
CA TYR A 73 66.64 60.26 -92.08
C TYR A 73 66.45 61.36 -91.00
N SER A 74 65.32 62.08 -91.03
CA SER A 74 64.93 63.09 -90.03
C SER A 74 63.60 62.73 -89.35
N HIS A 75 63.55 62.86 -88.02
CA HIS A 75 62.42 62.42 -87.18
C HIS A 75 61.34 63.51 -87.01
N PRO A 76 60.03 63.16 -86.86
CA PRO A 76 58.95 64.12 -86.63
C PRO A 76 58.96 64.76 -85.22
N ALA A 77 58.28 65.91 -85.08
CA ALA A 77 58.20 66.69 -83.83
C ALA A 77 57.15 66.18 -82.82
N ASN A 78 56.21 65.33 -83.24
CA ASN A 78 55.15 64.79 -82.39
C ASN A 78 54.65 63.42 -82.88
N HIS A 79 53.96 62.69 -81.99
CA HIS A 79 53.38 61.37 -82.22
C HIS A 79 51.89 61.35 -81.82
N SER A 80 51.08 60.47 -82.45
CA SER A 80 49.71 60.19 -82.01
C SER A 80 49.71 59.45 -80.66
N LEU A 81 48.69 59.66 -79.83
CA LEU A 81 48.49 58.88 -78.61
C LEU A 81 48.25 57.39 -78.93
N ASP A 82 47.76 57.06 -80.12
CA ASP A 82 47.53 55.67 -80.57
C ASP A 82 48.82 54.85 -80.75
N VAL A 83 49.97 55.53 -80.86
CA VAL A 83 51.29 54.88 -81.00
C VAL A 83 52.11 54.94 -79.69
N ILE A 84 51.49 55.37 -78.57
CA ILE A 84 52.12 55.41 -77.25
C ILE A 84 51.53 54.30 -76.36
N THR A 85 52.38 53.40 -75.89
CA THR A 85 52.00 52.34 -74.93
C THR A 85 52.02 52.86 -73.50
N GLU A 86 50.95 52.62 -72.73
CA GLU A 86 50.89 52.98 -71.31
C GLU A 86 51.93 52.24 -70.45
N THR A 87 52.33 52.86 -69.34
CA THR A 87 53.18 52.22 -68.31
C THR A 87 52.40 52.01 -67.01
N SER A 88 52.98 51.31 -66.04
CA SER A 88 52.41 51.17 -64.69
C SER A 88 52.26 52.50 -63.96
N SER A 89 53.12 53.49 -64.25
CA SER A 89 53.13 54.80 -63.61
C SER A 89 52.48 55.93 -64.42
N LYS A 90 52.28 55.73 -65.72
CA LYS A 90 51.72 56.75 -66.62
C LYS A 90 50.61 56.11 -67.45
N LYS A 91 49.39 56.47 -67.08
CA LYS A 91 48.13 56.05 -67.70
C LYS A 91 47.52 57.20 -68.48
N ILE A 92 46.95 56.89 -69.64
CA ILE A 92 46.19 57.83 -70.44
C ILE A 92 44.77 57.81 -69.85
N LEU A 93 44.45 58.83 -69.06
CA LEU A 93 43.10 59.02 -68.49
C LEU A 93 42.27 59.90 -69.41
N THR A 94 41.00 59.58 -69.57
CA THR A 94 40.03 60.47 -70.21
C THR A 94 39.78 61.72 -69.38
N ASP A 95 39.30 62.79 -70.01
CA ASP A 95 38.96 64.05 -69.31
C ASP A 95 37.86 63.84 -68.26
N THR A 96 36.93 62.90 -68.50
CA THR A 96 35.87 62.52 -67.57
C THR A 96 36.43 61.85 -66.31
N GLU A 97 37.36 60.90 -66.45
CA GLU A 97 37.99 60.24 -65.31
C GLU A 97 38.84 61.21 -64.50
N ARG A 98 39.57 62.09 -65.19
CA ARG A 98 40.34 63.15 -64.54
C ARG A 98 39.45 64.09 -63.73
N SER A 99 38.31 64.49 -64.29
CA SER A 99 37.34 65.37 -63.61
C SER A 99 36.69 64.73 -62.39
N LYS A 100 36.36 63.42 -62.44
CA LYS A 100 35.83 62.68 -61.28
C LYS A 100 36.86 62.60 -60.15
N LEU A 101 38.13 62.40 -60.47
CA LEU A 101 39.21 62.31 -59.49
C LEU A 101 39.55 63.68 -58.88
N THR A 102 39.40 64.79 -59.63
CA THR A 102 39.60 66.15 -59.08
C THR A 102 38.55 66.55 -58.04
N GLY A 103 37.38 65.91 -58.02
CA GLY A 103 36.29 66.21 -57.08
C GLY A 103 36.33 65.43 -55.77
N ILE A 104 37.26 64.49 -55.59
CA ILE A 104 37.41 63.71 -54.36
C ILE A 104 38.38 64.47 -53.45
N GLU A 105 37.86 65.09 -52.39
CA GLU A 105 38.72 65.75 -51.39
C GLU A 105 39.67 64.75 -50.72
N ALA A 106 40.83 65.24 -50.27
CA ALA A 106 41.76 64.43 -49.50
C ALA A 106 41.04 63.83 -48.29
N SER A 107 41.16 62.51 -48.11
CA SER A 107 40.50 61.76 -47.03
C SER A 107 38.96 61.68 -47.10
N ALA A 108 38.32 61.86 -48.26
CA ALA A 108 36.87 61.71 -48.42
C ALA A 108 36.27 60.36 -47.95
N ASN A 109 37.09 59.31 -47.81
CA ASN A 109 36.68 57.99 -47.30
C ASN A 109 37.10 57.72 -45.85
N ASN A 110 37.56 58.73 -45.12
CA ASN A 110 38.07 58.55 -43.76
C ASN A 110 36.92 58.49 -42.73
N TYR A 111 36.30 57.32 -42.58
CA TYR A 111 35.32 57.06 -41.53
C TYR A 111 36.03 56.90 -40.18
N SER A 112 35.83 57.86 -39.27
CA SER A 112 36.22 57.72 -37.87
C SER A 112 35.03 57.24 -37.05
N HIS A 113 35.15 56.04 -36.49
CA HIS A 113 34.13 55.50 -35.60
C HIS A 113 34.07 56.30 -34.28
N PRO A 114 32.87 56.56 -33.71
CA PRO A 114 32.77 57.25 -32.42
C PRO A 114 33.38 56.42 -31.29
N GLY A 115 33.87 57.07 -30.24
CA GLY A 115 34.45 56.36 -29.07
C GLY A 115 33.42 55.57 -28.25
N SER A 116 32.12 55.86 -28.42
CA SER A 116 31.03 55.17 -27.72
C SER A 116 29.71 55.26 -28.49
N HIS A 117 28.82 54.29 -28.25
CA HIS A 117 27.43 54.31 -28.72
C HIS A 117 26.47 54.31 -27.53
N ALA A 118 25.32 54.96 -27.65
CA ALA A 118 24.24 54.80 -26.68
C ALA A 118 23.66 53.38 -26.78
N ALA A 119 23.32 52.75 -25.66
CA ALA A 119 22.75 51.39 -25.64
C ALA A 119 21.49 51.28 -26.52
N SER A 120 20.71 52.35 -26.64
CA SER A 120 19.53 52.45 -27.52
C SER A 120 19.83 52.29 -29.01
N MET A 121 21.09 52.35 -29.44
CA MET A 121 21.50 52.16 -30.84
C MET A 121 21.77 50.69 -31.18
N ILE A 122 21.72 49.79 -30.20
CA ILE A 122 22.00 48.36 -30.37
C ILE A 122 20.71 47.57 -30.10
N THR A 123 20.26 46.79 -31.07
CA THR A 123 19.13 45.87 -30.90
C THR A 123 19.58 44.66 -30.08
N GLU A 124 18.95 44.45 -28.92
CA GLU A 124 19.23 43.31 -28.04
C GLU A 124 18.77 41.97 -28.64
N SER A 125 19.37 40.87 -28.20
CA SER A 125 18.94 39.52 -28.54
C SER A 125 18.60 38.73 -27.28
N THR A 126 17.94 37.57 -27.44
CA THR A 126 17.66 36.66 -26.31
C THR A 126 18.93 36.16 -25.61
N SER A 127 20.08 36.17 -26.28
CA SER A 127 21.37 35.75 -25.73
C SER A 127 22.28 36.91 -25.29
N LYS A 128 21.95 38.16 -25.66
CA LYS A 128 22.72 39.36 -25.31
C LYS A 128 21.76 40.52 -25.02
N ARG A 129 21.53 40.76 -23.73
CA ARG A 129 20.74 41.87 -23.22
C ARG A 129 21.64 42.83 -22.47
N PHE A 130 21.31 44.11 -22.51
CA PHE A 130 21.82 45.08 -21.56
C PHE A 130 21.21 44.80 -20.19
N VAL A 131 22.04 44.86 -19.16
CA VAL A 131 21.65 44.64 -17.76
C VAL A 131 22.06 45.87 -16.96
N SER A 132 21.15 46.38 -16.14
CA SER A 132 21.44 47.47 -15.22
C SER A 132 22.31 47.00 -14.07
N ASP A 133 23.01 47.93 -13.43
CA ASP A 133 23.81 47.60 -12.24
C ASP A 133 22.93 47.24 -11.04
N THR A 134 21.69 47.74 -10.97
CA THR A 134 20.68 47.32 -9.98
C THR A 134 20.29 45.85 -10.16
N GLU A 135 20.06 45.40 -11.40
CA GLU A 135 19.74 44.00 -11.68
C GLU A 135 20.91 43.09 -11.34
N LYS A 136 22.14 43.48 -11.70
CA LYS A 136 23.35 42.75 -11.30
C LYS A 136 23.49 42.67 -9.80
N SER A 137 23.29 43.79 -9.09
CA SER A 137 23.34 43.81 -7.62
C SER A 137 22.28 42.91 -7.00
N THR A 138 21.09 42.84 -7.58
CA THR A 138 20.00 41.98 -7.10
C THR A 138 20.32 40.51 -7.32
N TRP A 139 20.85 40.14 -8.49
CA TRP A 139 21.27 38.76 -8.77
C TRP A 139 22.45 38.33 -7.90
N ASN A 140 23.45 39.20 -7.74
CA ASN A 140 24.59 38.94 -6.86
C ASN A 140 24.23 38.95 -5.37
N GLY A 141 23.08 39.53 -5.00
CA GLY A 141 22.55 39.52 -3.64
C GLY A 141 21.64 38.32 -3.32
N LYS A 142 21.31 37.48 -4.31
CA LYS A 142 20.65 36.19 -4.02
C LYS A 142 21.65 35.30 -3.30
N ALA A 143 21.18 34.59 -2.27
CA ALA A 143 22.02 33.62 -1.56
C ALA A 143 22.67 32.66 -2.58
N GLU A 144 23.99 32.51 -2.49
CA GLU A 144 24.73 31.56 -3.30
C GLU A 144 24.21 30.14 -3.00
N THR A 145 24.48 29.16 -3.86
CA THR A 145 24.17 27.74 -3.58
C THR A 145 24.95 27.17 -2.39
N ASP A 146 25.68 28.03 -1.70
CA ASP A 146 26.41 27.74 -0.49
C ASP A 146 25.47 27.24 0.60
N VAL A 147 26.00 26.31 1.38
CA VAL A 147 25.30 25.72 2.51
C VAL A 147 25.15 26.81 3.58
N ALA A 148 23.93 26.95 4.11
CA ALA A 148 23.69 27.85 5.23
C ALA A 148 24.59 27.45 6.41
N THR A 149 25.21 28.45 7.03
CA THR A 149 25.99 28.27 8.26
C THR A 149 25.23 28.93 9.41
N SER A 150 25.70 28.73 10.65
CA SER A 150 25.17 29.46 11.79
C SER A 150 25.42 30.98 11.73
N GLY A 151 26.36 31.43 10.88
CA GLY A 151 26.73 32.85 10.74
C GLY A 151 26.32 33.53 9.43
N ALA A 152 25.82 32.79 8.44
CA ALA A 152 25.45 33.32 7.14
C ALA A 152 24.28 32.55 6.52
N ASP A 153 23.35 33.30 5.93
CA ASP A 153 22.23 32.74 5.17
C ASP A 153 22.75 31.98 3.94
N GLY A 154 22.11 30.85 3.64
CA GLY A 154 22.27 30.12 2.38
C GLY A 154 20.89 29.94 1.73
N LEU A 155 20.58 28.73 1.25
CA LEU A 155 19.22 28.38 0.79
C LEU A 155 18.15 28.38 1.92
N MET A 156 18.60 28.39 3.17
CA MET A 156 17.79 28.62 4.37
C MET A 156 18.46 29.69 5.23
N ALA A 157 17.70 30.35 6.12
CA ALA A 157 18.23 31.39 6.99
C ALA A 157 19.23 30.81 8.00
N ALA A 158 20.28 31.57 8.33
CA ALA A 158 21.26 31.25 9.36
C ALA A 158 20.60 30.99 10.72
N SER A 159 19.50 31.69 11.00
CA SER A 159 18.69 31.50 12.20
C SER A 159 18.04 30.12 12.26
N ASP A 160 17.54 29.61 11.13
CA ASP A 160 16.91 28.29 11.09
C ASP A 160 17.95 27.18 11.11
N LYS A 161 19.09 27.40 10.44
CA LYS A 161 20.26 26.50 10.58
C LYS A 161 20.73 26.42 12.02
N SER A 162 20.82 27.55 12.73
CA SER A 162 21.19 27.59 14.15
C SER A 162 20.20 26.85 15.05
N LYS A 163 18.88 26.93 14.76
CA LYS A 163 17.87 26.14 15.48
C LYS A 163 18.07 24.65 15.25
N LEU A 164 18.33 24.24 14.01
CA LEU A 164 18.55 22.83 13.66
C LEU A 164 19.86 22.29 14.24
N ASP A 165 20.92 23.10 14.28
CA ASP A 165 22.20 22.74 14.90
C ASP A 165 22.09 22.54 16.41
N GLY A 166 21.10 23.17 17.06
CA GLY A 166 20.78 22.95 18.47
C GLY A 166 19.92 21.72 18.74
N VAL A 167 19.43 21.03 17.70
CA VAL A 167 18.73 19.75 17.86
C VAL A 167 19.77 18.66 18.02
N GLU A 168 19.96 18.21 19.27
CA GLU A 168 20.84 17.07 19.58
C GLU A 168 20.49 15.84 18.74
N ALA A 169 21.49 15.00 18.46
CA ALA A 169 21.26 13.74 17.77
C ALA A 169 20.23 12.90 18.53
N ASN A 170 19.19 12.44 17.82
CA ASN A 170 18.06 11.69 18.40
C ASN A 170 17.14 12.49 19.34
N ALA A 171 17.17 13.83 19.35
CA ALA A 171 16.25 14.62 20.17
C ALA A 171 14.75 14.38 19.86
N ASN A 172 14.44 13.86 18.67
CA ASN A 172 13.08 13.46 18.26
C ASN A 172 12.87 11.93 18.26
N ASP A 173 13.83 11.15 18.77
CA ASP A 173 13.73 9.70 18.83
C ASP A 173 12.91 9.30 20.07
N TYR A 174 11.60 9.20 19.88
CA TYR A 174 10.70 8.74 20.95
C TYR A 174 10.72 7.21 21.03
N SER A 175 11.46 6.68 22.01
CA SER A 175 11.39 5.27 22.38
C SER A 175 10.25 5.05 23.39
N HIS A 176 9.21 4.33 22.98
CA HIS A 176 8.09 4.01 23.85
C HIS A 176 8.52 3.02 24.95
N PRO A 177 8.17 3.25 26.22
CA PRO A 177 8.54 2.32 27.30
C PRO A 177 7.86 0.97 27.11
N GLY A 178 8.50 -0.12 27.56
CA GLY A 178 7.93 -1.48 27.46
C GLY A 178 6.65 -1.68 28.29
N SER A 179 6.38 -0.78 29.26
CA SER A 179 5.15 -0.78 30.05
C SER A 179 4.85 0.62 30.58
N HIS A 180 3.59 0.86 30.93
CA HIS A 180 3.13 2.07 31.62
C HIS A 180 2.53 1.69 32.97
N PRO A 181 2.80 2.45 34.05
CA PRO A 181 2.04 2.30 35.27
C PRO A 181 0.57 2.71 35.01
N ALA A 182 -0.38 1.99 35.61
CA ALA A 182 -1.81 2.25 35.43
C ALA A 182 -2.21 3.71 35.75
N THR A 183 -1.47 4.37 36.64
CA THR A 183 -1.65 5.78 37.03
C THR A 183 -1.46 6.77 35.88
N MET A 184 -0.88 6.35 34.74
CA MET A 184 -0.75 7.17 33.54
C MET A 184 -2.07 7.31 32.76
N ILE A 185 -3.04 6.44 33.02
CA ILE A 185 -4.31 6.40 32.30
C ILE A 185 -5.41 6.81 33.28
N THR A 186 -6.06 7.93 32.99
CA THR A 186 -7.26 8.36 33.71
C THR A 186 -8.40 7.40 33.39
N GLU A 187 -9.00 6.82 34.43
CA GLU A 187 -10.11 5.88 34.30
C GLU A 187 -11.45 6.61 34.09
N ASP A 188 -12.41 5.90 33.49
CA ASP A 188 -13.78 6.40 33.33
C ASP A 188 -14.80 5.41 33.92
N SER A 189 -16.09 5.77 33.92
CA SER A 189 -17.14 4.95 34.51
C SER A 189 -17.35 3.59 33.83
N THR A 190 -16.86 3.43 32.61
CA THR A 190 -16.97 2.20 31.80
C THR A 190 -15.65 1.43 31.68
N ASN A 191 -14.52 2.09 31.93
CA ASN A 191 -13.17 1.53 31.79
C ASN A 191 -12.40 1.74 33.09
N ARG A 192 -12.37 0.70 33.92
CA ARG A 192 -11.64 0.63 35.19
C ARG A 192 -10.53 -0.42 35.10
N PHE A 193 -9.36 -0.11 35.64
CA PHE A 193 -8.37 -1.10 36.02
C PHE A 193 -8.87 -1.86 37.25
N VAL A 194 -8.77 -3.18 37.18
CA VAL A 194 -9.20 -4.08 38.25
C VAL A 194 -8.06 -5.03 38.59
N SER A 195 -7.84 -5.23 39.88
CA SER A 195 -6.87 -6.20 40.37
C SER A 195 -7.39 -7.62 40.23
N ASP A 196 -6.47 -8.60 40.21
CA ASP A 196 -6.86 -10.00 40.20
C ASP A 196 -7.54 -10.42 41.52
N SER A 197 -7.26 -9.73 42.63
CA SER A 197 -7.95 -9.93 43.91
C SER A 197 -9.40 -9.49 43.87
N GLU A 198 -9.71 -8.33 43.26
CA GLU A 198 -11.09 -7.88 43.05
C GLU A 198 -11.85 -8.83 42.13
N LYS A 199 -11.22 -9.24 41.01
CA LYS A 199 -11.81 -10.24 40.10
C LYS A 199 -12.12 -11.55 40.82
N SER A 200 -11.18 -12.04 41.64
CA SER A 200 -11.36 -13.26 42.43
C SER A 200 -12.53 -13.11 43.41
N THR A 201 -12.64 -11.96 44.07
CA THR A 201 -13.74 -11.68 45.00
C THR A 201 -15.10 -11.64 44.30
N TRP A 202 -15.21 -11.00 43.13
CA TRP A 202 -16.45 -10.96 42.36
C TRP A 202 -16.85 -12.33 41.82
N ASN A 203 -15.88 -13.07 41.27
CA ASN A 203 -16.11 -14.41 40.74
C ASN A 203 -16.48 -15.42 41.83
N GLY A 204 -16.11 -15.17 43.09
CA GLY A 204 -16.41 -16.05 44.23
C GLY A 204 -17.78 -15.83 44.89
N LYS A 205 -18.58 -14.84 44.48
CA LYS A 205 -19.87 -14.55 45.14
C LYS A 205 -20.93 -15.65 44.97
N LEU A 206 -20.83 -16.45 43.92
CA LEU A 206 -21.56 -17.70 43.73
C LEU A 206 -20.78 -18.51 42.69
N ASP A 207 -19.94 -19.44 43.14
CA ASP A 207 -19.10 -20.21 42.23
C ASP A 207 -19.97 -21.16 41.38
N LYS A 208 -19.51 -21.47 40.16
CA LYS A 208 -20.13 -22.43 39.24
C LYS A 208 -20.17 -23.85 39.82
N ALA A 209 -19.27 -24.15 40.77
CA ALA A 209 -19.27 -25.39 41.53
C ALA A 209 -20.23 -25.38 42.73
N GLY A 210 -20.98 -24.30 42.95
CA GLY A 210 -21.85 -24.09 44.11
C GLY A 210 -21.29 -23.02 45.06
N GLY A 211 -22.03 -22.68 46.11
CA GLY A 211 -21.59 -21.70 47.09
C GLY A 211 -22.44 -21.73 48.36
N THR A 212 -21.99 -21.05 49.39
CA THR A 212 -22.74 -20.87 50.64
C THR A 212 -23.26 -19.44 50.72
N VAL A 213 -24.56 -19.29 50.93
CA VAL A 213 -25.16 -18.01 51.30
C VAL A 213 -25.20 -17.96 52.83
N THR A 214 -24.43 -17.06 53.44
CA THR A 214 -24.31 -16.96 54.91
C THR A 214 -25.37 -16.04 55.54
N GLY A 215 -26.12 -15.30 54.73
CA GLY A 215 -27.22 -14.44 55.16
C GLY A 215 -28.56 -14.87 54.56
N ASP A 216 -29.56 -14.02 54.74
CA ASP A 216 -30.91 -14.26 54.22
C ASP A 216 -30.92 -14.16 52.68
N LEU A 217 -31.70 -15.03 52.04
CA LEU A 217 -31.93 -15.04 50.60
C LEU A 217 -33.42 -14.81 50.32
N THR A 218 -33.73 -13.76 49.56
CA THR A 218 -35.06 -13.55 48.97
C THR A 218 -35.00 -13.82 47.48
N VAL A 219 -35.87 -14.71 46.99
CA VAL A 219 -36.00 -15.03 45.56
C VAL A 219 -37.33 -14.46 45.07
N SER A 220 -37.28 -13.38 44.27
CA SER A 220 -38.50 -12.75 43.72
C SER A 220 -39.10 -13.48 42.53
N GLY A 221 -38.36 -14.41 41.93
CA GLY A 221 -38.82 -15.29 40.87
C GLY A 221 -38.92 -16.74 41.35
N ASP A 222 -38.83 -17.67 40.40
CA ASP A 222 -38.90 -19.10 40.70
C ASP A 222 -37.57 -19.65 41.22
N MET A 223 -37.65 -20.67 42.08
CA MET A 223 -36.50 -21.48 42.48
C MET A 223 -36.57 -22.84 41.79
N THR A 224 -35.55 -23.17 40.99
CA THR A 224 -35.38 -24.51 40.42
C THR A 224 -34.11 -25.15 40.99
N ILE A 225 -34.24 -26.37 41.51
CA ILE A 225 -33.12 -27.14 42.07
C ILE A 225 -32.87 -28.35 41.17
N ASN A 226 -31.78 -28.32 40.41
CA ASN A 226 -31.34 -29.44 39.58
C ASN A 226 -30.35 -30.31 40.36
N GLY A 227 -30.89 -31.20 41.17
CA GLY A 227 -30.13 -32.16 41.97
C GLY A 227 -31.00 -33.35 42.36
N THR A 228 -30.42 -34.29 43.11
CA THR A 228 -31.14 -35.47 43.61
C THR A 228 -31.71 -35.27 45.01
N THR A 229 -31.32 -34.21 45.73
CA THR A 229 -31.72 -33.99 47.12
C THR A 229 -31.95 -32.50 47.39
N THR A 230 -33.03 -32.20 48.11
CA THR A 230 -33.29 -30.89 48.71
C THR A 230 -33.48 -31.12 50.21
N SER A 231 -32.75 -30.39 51.05
CA SER A 231 -32.87 -30.44 52.50
C SER A 231 -33.23 -29.05 53.00
N ILE A 232 -34.29 -28.96 53.80
CA ILE A 232 -34.82 -27.71 54.34
C ILE A 232 -34.87 -27.86 55.85
N ASP A 233 -33.93 -27.23 56.54
CA ASP A 233 -33.89 -27.18 58.01
C ASP A 233 -34.53 -25.87 58.48
N THR A 234 -35.83 -25.94 58.73
CA THR A 234 -36.64 -24.77 59.12
C THR A 234 -37.62 -25.19 60.21
N THR A 235 -37.97 -24.25 61.09
CA THR A 235 -39.01 -24.50 62.10
C THR A 235 -40.39 -24.66 61.46
N ASN A 236 -40.68 -23.88 60.42
CA ASN A 236 -41.96 -23.88 59.71
C ASN A 236 -41.74 -23.98 58.20
N LEU A 237 -42.57 -24.79 57.54
CA LEU A 237 -42.70 -24.84 56.09
C LEU A 237 -44.12 -24.40 55.71
N GLU A 238 -44.24 -23.22 55.10
CA GLU A 238 -45.50 -22.66 54.63
C GLU A 238 -45.61 -22.83 53.12
N ILE A 239 -46.73 -23.39 52.65
CA ILE A 239 -47.00 -23.64 51.23
C ILE A 239 -48.37 -23.05 50.92
N GLU A 240 -48.41 -22.06 50.02
CA GLU A 240 -49.69 -21.46 49.56
C GLU A 240 -50.38 -22.30 48.49
N ASP A 241 -49.66 -23.20 47.82
CA ASP A 241 -50.25 -24.06 46.81
C ASP A 241 -51.25 -25.05 47.42
N ASN A 242 -52.33 -25.31 46.69
CA ASN A 242 -53.40 -26.21 47.15
C ASN A 242 -52.98 -27.68 47.06
N VAL A 243 -51.98 -28.01 46.22
CA VAL A 243 -51.58 -29.40 45.94
C VAL A 243 -50.06 -29.54 45.93
N VAL A 244 -49.55 -30.45 46.76
CA VAL A 244 -48.14 -30.86 46.71
C VAL A 244 -47.99 -32.08 45.81
N VAL A 245 -47.22 -31.94 44.73
CA VAL A 245 -46.93 -33.02 43.79
C VAL A 245 -45.64 -33.74 44.20
N LEU A 246 -45.77 -34.98 44.67
CA LEU A 246 -44.64 -35.87 44.93
C LEU A 246 -44.27 -36.65 43.66
N ASN A 247 -43.01 -37.04 43.52
CA ASN A 247 -42.49 -37.83 42.40
C ASN A 247 -42.74 -37.25 41.00
N LYS A 248 -42.75 -35.92 40.85
CA LYS A 248 -42.98 -35.23 39.56
C LYS A 248 -42.13 -35.76 38.38
N ASN A 249 -40.94 -36.29 38.66
CA ASN A 249 -40.02 -36.81 37.65
C ASN A 249 -40.18 -38.32 37.36
N GLN A 250 -41.14 -39.00 37.99
CA GLN A 250 -41.45 -40.39 37.67
C GLN A 250 -42.02 -40.47 36.24
N THR A 251 -41.59 -41.50 35.50
CA THR A 251 -42.04 -41.77 34.13
C THR A 251 -42.32 -43.26 33.93
N GLY A 252 -43.29 -43.60 33.08
CA GLY A 252 -43.66 -44.99 32.81
C GLY A 252 -44.49 -45.63 33.94
N THR A 253 -44.59 -46.96 33.98
CA THR A 253 -45.26 -47.66 35.08
C THR A 253 -44.45 -47.50 36.37
N PRO A 254 -45.03 -47.00 37.48
CA PRO A 254 -44.35 -46.92 38.76
C PRO A 254 -43.81 -48.28 39.23
N PRO A 255 -42.58 -48.36 39.76
CA PRO A 255 -42.09 -49.57 40.40
C PRO A 255 -42.93 -49.92 41.62
N THR A 256 -43.21 -51.21 41.84
CA THR A 256 -43.98 -51.66 43.01
C THR A 256 -43.28 -51.36 44.35
N THR A 257 -41.99 -51.02 44.34
CA THR A 257 -41.22 -50.61 45.52
C THR A 257 -41.31 -49.11 45.82
N LEU A 258 -41.87 -48.30 44.93
CA LEU A 258 -41.93 -46.85 45.10
C LEU A 258 -42.94 -46.46 46.18
N ARG A 259 -42.52 -45.58 47.09
CA ARG A 259 -43.33 -45.02 48.18
C ARG A 259 -43.21 -43.50 48.15
N SER A 260 -44.31 -42.81 48.40
CA SER A 260 -44.37 -41.33 48.37
C SER A 260 -45.23 -40.85 49.52
N GLY A 261 -44.74 -39.95 50.34
CA GLY A 261 -45.52 -39.54 51.50
C GLY A 261 -44.78 -38.60 52.43
N ILE A 262 -45.28 -38.57 53.66
CA ILE A 262 -44.75 -37.76 54.75
C ILE A 262 -44.37 -38.72 55.88
N GLU A 263 -43.19 -38.51 56.45
CA GLU A 263 -42.65 -39.24 57.59
C GLU A 263 -42.42 -38.29 58.75
N VAL A 264 -42.64 -38.79 59.96
CA VAL A 264 -42.35 -38.08 61.20
C VAL A 264 -41.17 -38.76 61.88
N GLU A 265 -40.04 -38.06 61.92
CA GLU A 265 -38.85 -38.47 62.68
C GLU A 265 -39.11 -38.34 64.19
N ARG A 266 -38.95 -39.43 64.94
CA ARG A 266 -39.30 -39.50 66.37
C ARG A 266 -38.12 -39.78 67.29
N GLY A 267 -36.89 -39.68 66.78
CA GLY A 267 -35.66 -39.92 67.53
C GLY A 267 -35.37 -41.42 67.66
N ASP A 268 -35.29 -41.93 68.89
CA ASP A 268 -35.00 -43.36 69.16
C ASP A 268 -36.23 -44.28 68.97
N ALA A 269 -37.43 -43.71 68.83
CA ALA A 269 -38.65 -44.46 68.54
C ALA A 269 -38.82 -44.67 67.03
N ASP A 270 -39.54 -45.73 66.66
CA ASP A 270 -39.85 -45.99 65.26
C ASP A 270 -40.65 -44.82 64.65
N ASN A 271 -40.19 -44.39 63.47
CA ASN A 271 -40.83 -43.32 62.72
C ASN A 271 -42.18 -43.76 62.18
N VAL A 272 -43.11 -42.82 62.10
CA VAL A 272 -44.44 -43.06 61.56
C VAL A 272 -44.61 -42.37 60.22
N LYS A 273 -45.43 -42.95 59.34
CA LYS A 273 -45.57 -42.48 57.96
C LYS A 273 -47.02 -42.50 57.50
N MET A 274 -47.36 -41.55 56.63
CA MET A 274 -48.48 -41.64 55.71
C MET A 274 -47.91 -41.68 54.30
N GLN A 275 -48.17 -42.74 53.54
CA GLN A 275 -47.55 -42.93 52.23
C GLN A 275 -48.50 -43.58 51.23
N PHE A 276 -48.27 -43.28 49.95
CA PHE A 276 -48.83 -44.01 48.83
C PHE A 276 -47.93 -45.19 48.49
N ASN A 277 -48.54 -46.36 48.33
CA ASN A 277 -47.87 -47.63 48.07
C ASN A 277 -48.23 -48.16 46.68
N GLU A 278 -47.27 -48.09 45.75
CA GLU A 278 -47.43 -48.50 44.35
C GLU A 278 -47.58 -50.03 44.16
N LEU A 279 -47.27 -50.85 45.18
CA LEU A 279 -47.51 -52.30 45.11
C LEU A 279 -48.99 -52.63 45.33
N SER A 280 -49.60 -51.98 46.31
CA SER A 280 -51.01 -52.21 46.69
C SER A 280 -51.98 -51.22 46.06
N ASP A 281 -51.48 -50.17 45.41
CA ASP A 281 -52.23 -49.06 44.82
C ASP A 281 -53.13 -48.34 45.84
N LYS A 282 -52.57 -48.08 47.02
CA LYS A 282 -53.30 -47.52 48.17
C LYS A 282 -52.48 -46.54 48.98
N TRP A 283 -53.19 -45.60 49.61
CA TRP A 283 -52.66 -44.85 50.74
C TRP A 283 -52.67 -45.74 51.99
N GLU A 284 -51.58 -45.73 52.72
CA GLU A 284 -51.39 -46.47 53.97
C GLU A 284 -50.76 -45.58 55.04
N VAL A 285 -51.05 -45.89 56.30
CA VAL A 285 -50.50 -45.23 57.49
C VAL A 285 -49.89 -46.26 58.43
N THR A 286 -48.87 -45.86 59.19
CA THR A 286 -48.30 -46.68 60.28
C THR A 286 -48.24 -45.88 61.57
N GLU A 287 -48.47 -46.54 62.69
CA GLU A 287 -48.40 -45.95 64.05
C GLU A 287 -47.19 -46.48 64.85
N ASP A 288 -46.49 -47.48 64.32
CA ASP A 288 -45.39 -48.20 64.96
C ASP A 288 -44.16 -48.38 64.03
N GLY A 289 -44.19 -47.77 62.85
CA GLY A 289 -43.13 -47.82 61.84
C GLY A 289 -42.98 -49.15 61.09
N THR A 290 -43.76 -50.16 61.44
CA THR A 290 -43.61 -51.52 60.88
C THR A 290 -44.91 -52.06 60.28
N ASN A 291 -46.02 -51.88 60.96
CA ASN A 291 -47.33 -52.31 60.50
C ASN A 291 -48.03 -51.17 59.76
N PHE A 292 -48.43 -51.45 58.53
CA PHE A 292 -49.16 -50.51 57.67
C PHE A 292 -50.64 -50.87 57.59
N HIS A 293 -51.47 -49.85 57.65
CA HIS A 293 -52.91 -49.93 57.53
C HIS A 293 -53.41 -49.09 56.37
N ASP A 294 -54.20 -49.69 55.49
CA ASP A 294 -54.83 -48.98 54.37
C ASP A 294 -55.77 -47.88 54.87
N VAL A 295 -55.62 -46.68 54.30
CA VAL A 295 -56.59 -45.59 54.43
C VAL A 295 -57.89 -46.05 53.73
N ALA A 296 -58.90 -46.31 54.53
CA ALA A 296 -60.17 -46.86 54.09
C ALA A 296 -60.98 -45.83 53.26
N LYS A 297 -61.59 -46.28 52.16
CA LYS A 297 -62.58 -45.51 51.39
C LYS A 297 -64.00 -45.90 51.82
N GLU A 298 -65.02 -45.12 51.47
CA GLU A 298 -66.41 -45.40 51.91
C GLU A 298 -66.97 -46.75 51.45
N ASP A 299 -66.42 -47.31 50.38
CA ASP A 299 -66.73 -48.62 49.82
C ASP A 299 -65.85 -49.76 50.37
N ASP A 300 -64.93 -49.45 51.28
CA ASP A 300 -64.14 -50.45 51.99
C ASP A 300 -65.06 -51.39 52.78
N ALA A 301 -64.81 -52.70 52.70
CA ALA A 301 -65.64 -53.73 53.31
C ALA A 301 -65.73 -53.63 54.85
N ARG A 302 -64.84 -52.86 55.49
CA ARG A 302 -64.91 -52.52 56.92
C ARG A 302 -66.09 -51.60 57.25
N PHE A 303 -66.64 -50.89 56.26
CA PHE A 303 -67.81 -50.04 56.44
C PHE A 303 -69.09 -50.68 55.92
N LEU A 304 -70.22 -50.31 56.51
CA LEU A 304 -71.53 -50.59 55.92
C LEU A 304 -71.64 -49.86 54.58
N THR A 305 -72.05 -50.58 53.54
CA THR A 305 -72.35 -49.99 52.23
C THR A 305 -73.43 -48.91 52.35
N SER A 306 -73.52 -48.00 51.38
CA SER A 306 -74.57 -46.98 51.35
C SER A 306 -75.98 -47.58 51.44
N GLY A 307 -76.19 -48.76 50.85
CA GLY A 307 -77.45 -49.50 50.95
C GLY A 307 -77.75 -50.03 52.36
N GLN A 308 -76.73 -50.54 53.06
CA GLN A 308 -76.86 -50.97 54.45
C GLN A 308 -77.07 -49.80 55.40
N LYS A 309 -76.36 -48.68 55.22
CA LYS A 309 -76.59 -47.43 55.98
C LYS A 309 -78.03 -46.95 55.83
N THR A 310 -78.53 -46.93 54.58
CA THR A 310 -79.91 -46.54 54.27
C THR A 310 -80.94 -47.49 54.89
N ALA A 311 -80.68 -48.80 54.88
CA ALA A 311 -81.56 -49.79 55.48
C ALA A 311 -81.62 -49.67 57.02
N ALA A 312 -80.49 -49.33 57.66
CA ALA A 312 -80.41 -49.16 59.11
C ALA A 312 -81.18 -47.93 59.63
N THR A 313 -81.46 -46.94 58.78
CA THR A 313 -82.22 -45.72 59.14
C THR A 313 -83.68 -45.73 58.68
N ARG A 314 -84.12 -46.76 57.96
CA ARG A 314 -85.50 -46.85 57.48
C ARG A 314 -86.43 -47.34 58.59
N GLU A 315 -87.61 -46.73 58.69
CA GLU A 315 -88.71 -47.27 59.48
C GLU A 315 -89.10 -48.63 58.92
N ALA A 316 -89.32 -49.59 59.80
CA ALA A 316 -89.86 -50.87 59.38
C ALA A 316 -91.32 -50.69 58.97
N THR A 317 -91.69 -51.18 57.79
CA THR A 317 -93.09 -51.25 57.34
C THR A 317 -93.45 -52.70 57.03
N SER A 318 -94.73 -52.96 56.77
CA SER A 318 -95.20 -54.28 56.36
C SER A 318 -94.52 -54.85 55.10
N SER A 319 -93.95 -54.01 54.24
CA SER A 319 -93.26 -54.44 53.01
C SER A 319 -91.75 -54.22 53.03
N GLN A 320 -91.21 -53.68 54.13
CA GLN A 320 -89.88 -53.11 54.14
C GLN A 320 -89.16 -53.32 55.48
N ASN A 321 -87.99 -53.95 55.45
CA ASN A 321 -87.12 -54.08 56.62
C ASN A 321 -86.57 -52.71 57.03
N GLY A 322 -86.62 -52.40 58.33
CA GLY A 322 -85.93 -51.29 58.98
C GLY A 322 -84.95 -51.81 60.05
N LEU A 323 -84.91 -51.18 61.23
CA LEU A 323 -84.20 -51.71 62.42
C LEU A 323 -84.76 -53.06 62.91
N MET A 324 -86.03 -53.34 62.62
CA MET A 324 -86.64 -54.67 62.72
C MET A 324 -87.07 -55.17 61.34
N SER A 325 -87.26 -56.49 61.19
CA SER A 325 -87.73 -57.08 59.93
C SER A 325 -89.15 -56.64 59.58
N SER A 326 -89.47 -56.58 58.30
CA SER A 326 -90.83 -56.30 57.80
C SER A 326 -91.86 -57.32 58.30
N ALA A 327 -91.41 -58.54 58.61
CA ALA A 327 -92.21 -59.56 59.25
C ALA A 327 -92.63 -59.18 60.68
N TYR A 328 -91.75 -58.53 61.46
CA TYR A 328 -92.11 -57.99 62.77
C TYR A 328 -92.89 -56.67 62.66
N GLY A 329 -92.55 -55.80 61.70
CA GLY A 329 -93.33 -54.60 61.39
C GLY A 329 -94.79 -54.92 61.06
N SER A 330 -95.02 -55.87 60.15
CA SER A 330 -96.38 -56.34 59.78
C SER A 330 -97.19 -56.84 60.98
N LYS A 331 -96.54 -57.49 61.95
CA LYS A 331 -97.22 -57.98 63.16
C LYS A 331 -97.64 -56.84 64.09
N LEU A 332 -96.94 -55.71 64.06
CA LEU A 332 -97.22 -54.54 64.88
C LEU A 332 -98.21 -53.57 64.22
N ASP A 333 -98.26 -53.48 62.88
CA ASP A 333 -99.19 -52.62 62.13
C ASP A 333 -100.68 -52.86 62.46
N GLY A 334 -101.03 -54.06 62.92
CA GLY A 334 -102.40 -54.43 63.33
C GLY A 334 -102.73 -54.19 64.81
N VAL A 335 -101.75 -53.77 65.63
CA VAL A 335 -101.96 -53.51 67.06
C VAL A 335 -102.49 -52.09 67.21
N ALA A 336 -103.79 -51.95 67.44
CA ALA A 336 -104.41 -50.64 67.68
C ALA A 336 -103.75 -49.93 68.87
N THR A 337 -103.71 -48.59 68.83
CA THR A 337 -103.30 -47.78 69.98
C THR A 337 -104.08 -48.24 71.21
N ASN A 338 -103.37 -48.56 72.30
CA ASN A 338 -103.97 -49.08 73.54
C ASN A 338 -104.62 -50.47 73.44
N ALA A 339 -104.28 -51.32 72.46
CA ALA A 339 -104.84 -52.69 72.36
C ALA A 339 -104.64 -53.56 73.62
N ASN A 340 -103.59 -53.29 74.41
CA ASN A 340 -103.34 -53.95 75.70
C ASN A 340 -103.88 -53.17 76.90
N ASN A 341 -104.49 -52.00 76.69
CA ASN A 341 -105.08 -51.19 77.76
C ASN A 341 -106.49 -51.72 78.05
N TYR A 342 -106.57 -52.75 78.88
CA TYR A 342 -107.85 -53.28 79.32
C TYR A 342 -108.46 -52.37 80.40
N SER A 343 -109.47 -51.58 80.04
CA SER A 343 -110.27 -50.84 81.01
C SER A 343 -111.46 -51.69 81.46
N LEU A 344 -111.59 -51.92 82.76
CA LEU A 344 -112.74 -52.61 83.32
C LEU A 344 -114.03 -51.79 83.03
N PRO A 345 -115.14 -52.43 82.61
CA PRO A 345 -116.39 -51.70 82.35
C PRO A 345 -116.96 -51.11 83.63
N THR A 346 -117.51 -49.89 83.56
CA THR A 346 -118.31 -49.29 84.64
C THR A 346 -119.67 -49.98 84.73
N ALA A 347 -120.08 -50.44 85.91
CA ALA A 347 -121.34 -51.14 86.10
C ALA A 347 -122.57 -50.26 85.82
N ASN A 348 -123.60 -50.82 85.18
CA ASN A 348 -124.91 -50.21 85.01
C ASN A 348 -126.04 -51.24 85.23
N GLY A 349 -127.30 -50.78 85.18
CA GLY A 349 -128.48 -51.61 85.48
C GLY A 349 -128.68 -52.84 84.59
N SER A 350 -127.97 -52.93 83.46
CA SER A 350 -128.04 -54.03 82.50
C SER A 350 -126.69 -54.69 82.22
N THR A 351 -125.60 -54.22 82.84
CA THR A 351 -124.23 -54.73 82.60
C THR A 351 -123.40 -54.62 83.87
N LYS A 352 -122.99 -55.75 84.44
CA LYS A 352 -122.14 -55.77 85.64
C LYS A 352 -120.72 -55.35 85.26
N GLY A 353 -120.23 -54.29 85.89
CA GLY A 353 -118.86 -53.81 85.70
C GLY A 353 -117.85 -54.85 86.18
N GLY A 354 -116.70 -54.95 85.51
CA GLY A 354 -115.74 -56.01 85.81
C GLY A 354 -115.07 -55.81 87.17
N VAL A 355 -115.20 -56.78 88.07
CA VAL A 355 -114.35 -56.91 89.27
C VAL A 355 -113.48 -58.16 89.08
N LYS A 356 -112.17 -58.02 89.29
CA LYS A 356 -111.22 -59.12 89.09
C LYS A 356 -111.24 -60.03 90.32
N VAL A 357 -111.91 -61.19 90.22
CA VAL A 357 -111.98 -62.19 91.30
C VAL A 357 -110.85 -63.21 91.16
N GLY A 358 -110.05 -63.38 92.22
CA GLY A 358 -109.09 -64.47 92.35
C GLY A 358 -109.79 -65.79 92.75
N SER A 359 -109.07 -66.91 92.66
CA SER A 359 -109.58 -68.27 92.90
C SER A 359 -110.17 -68.54 94.30
N SER A 360 -110.10 -67.58 95.22
CA SER A 360 -110.67 -67.65 96.57
C SER A 360 -111.95 -66.80 96.76
N LEU A 361 -112.51 -66.18 95.72
CA LEU A 361 -113.75 -65.39 95.81
C LEU A 361 -114.79 -65.88 94.79
N ASN A 362 -116.01 -66.21 95.26
CA ASN A 362 -117.13 -66.67 94.43
C ASN A 362 -118.36 -65.76 94.64
N ILE A 363 -118.97 -65.27 93.56
CA ILE A 363 -120.10 -64.33 93.58
C ILE A 363 -121.34 -65.09 93.08
N SER A 364 -122.27 -65.42 93.99
CA SER A 364 -123.41 -66.31 93.69
C SER A 364 -124.76 -65.60 93.46
N SER A 365 -124.80 -64.27 93.52
CA SER A 365 -126.00 -63.47 93.23
C SER A 365 -125.57 -62.06 92.83
N GLU A 366 -126.46 -61.29 92.20
CA GLU A 366 -126.13 -60.12 91.38
C GLU A 366 -125.54 -58.89 92.09
N VAL A 367 -125.06 -59.03 93.32
CA VAL A 367 -124.44 -57.96 94.11
C VAL A 367 -123.15 -58.51 94.72
N LEU A 368 -122.09 -57.73 94.59
CA LEU A 368 -120.77 -57.98 95.17
C LEU A 368 -120.70 -57.44 96.59
#